data_AF-A0A2K6TD35-F1
#
_entry.id   AF-A0A2K6TD35-F1
#
_cell.length_a   1.000
_cell.length_b   1.000
_cell.length_c   1.000
_cell.angle_alpha   90.00
_cell.angle_beta   90.00
_cell.angle_gamma   90.00
#
_symmetry.space_group_name_H-M   'P 1'
#
loop_
_entity.id
_entity.type
_entity.pdbx_description
1 polymer ?
#
loop_
_entity_poly.entity_id
_entity_poly.type
_entity_poly.pdbx_seq_one_letter_code
_entity_poly.pdbx_strand_id
1 'polypeptide(L)'
;MSLLSEYALLMSRLSARLFGEVARPTDSKSMKVVKLFSELPLAKKKETYDWYPDHHTYSGLMRTLRLLGLYRDEHQDFMDEAAKKK
;
A
#
# COMPACT_ATOMS: atom_id res chain seq x y z
N MET A 1 -36.78 23.75 -0.35
CA MET A 1 -36.29 25.14 -0.49
C MET A 1 -34.99 25.25 0.29
N SER A 2 -33.90 25.73 -0.33
CA SER A 2 -32.63 25.89 0.37
C SER A 2 -32.75 26.99 1.42
N LEU A 3 -32.42 26.68 2.67
CA LEU A 3 -32.42 27.62 3.81
C LEU A 3 -31.30 28.68 3.74
N LEU A 4 -30.45 28.64 2.71
CA LEU A 4 -29.27 29.51 2.54
C LEU A 4 -29.58 30.68 1.62
N SER A 5 -29.07 31.86 1.99
CA SER A 5 -29.05 33.04 1.13
C SER A 5 -28.29 32.76 -0.17
N GLU A 6 -28.74 33.34 -1.28
CA GLU A 6 -28.08 33.25 -2.58
C GLU A 6 -26.61 33.69 -2.53
N TYR A 7 -26.31 34.72 -1.75
CA TYR A 7 -24.94 35.18 -1.51
C TYR A 7 -24.06 34.08 -0.90
N ALA A 8 -24.59 33.33 0.07
CA ALA A 8 -23.84 32.24 0.72
C ALA A 8 -23.51 31.10 -0.26
N LEU A 9 -24.41 30.82 -1.22
CA LEU A 9 -24.18 29.84 -2.29
C LEU A 9 -23.11 30.33 -3.29
N LEU A 10 -23.07 31.63 -3.59
CA LEU A 10 -22.03 32.20 -4.44
C LEU A 10 -20.67 32.18 -3.75
N MET A 11 -20.62 32.53 -2.46
CA MET A 11 -19.39 32.50 -1.66
C MET A 11 -18.83 31.08 -1.52
N SER A 12 -19.68 30.06 -1.28
CA SER A 12 -19.23 28.67 -1.16
C SER A 12 -18.71 28.10 -2.50
N ARG A 13 -19.33 28.47 -3.62
CA ARG A 13 -18.82 28.11 -4.96
C ARG A 13 -17.50 28.79 -5.28
N LEU A 14 -17.35 30.05 -4.87
CA LEU A 14 -16.12 30.81 -5.08
C LEU A 14 -14.97 30.23 -4.25
N SER A 15 -15.19 29.95 -2.97
CA SER A 15 -14.19 29.31 -2.11
C SER A 15 -13.79 27.94 -2.65
N ALA A 16 -14.75 27.11 -3.07
CA ALA A 16 -14.46 25.80 -3.62
C ALA A 16 -13.57 25.87 -4.88
N ARG A 17 -13.76 26.88 -5.75
CA ARG A 17 -12.87 27.09 -6.91
C ARG A 17 -11.48 27.56 -6.52
N LEU A 18 -11.38 28.45 -5.53
CA LEU A 18 -10.09 28.97 -5.05
C LEU A 18 -9.23 27.86 -4.44
N PHE A 19 -9.85 26.96 -3.67
CA PHE A 19 -9.15 25.87 -2.98
C PHE A 19 -9.09 24.55 -3.77
N GLY A 20 -9.64 24.50 -4.99
CA GLY A 20 -9.63 23.30 -5.82
C GLY A 20 -10.58 22.19 -5.35
N GLU A 21 -11.58 22.54 -4.54
CA GLU A 21 -12.64 21.64 -4.09
C GLU A 21 -13.76 21.52 -5.15
N VAL A 22 -14.76 20.69 -4.85
CA VAL A 22 -15.87 20.40 -5.78
C VAL A 22 -16.81 21.61 -5.89
N ALA A 23 -16.64 22.42 -6.93
CA ALA A 23 -17.41 23.65 -7.12
C ALA A 23 -18.84 23.46 -7.67
N ARG A 24 -19.13 22.32 -8.30
CA ARG A 24 -20.48 22.00 -8.82
C ARG A 24 -21.24 21.19 -7.78
N PRO A 25 -22.53 21.49 -7.53
CA PRO A 25 -23.34 20.64 -6.66
C PRO A 25 -23.38 19.24 -7.26
N THR A 26 -22.82 18.28 -6.54
CA THR A 26 -22.68 16.90 -6.99
C THR A 26 -23.45 15.99 -6.04
N ASP A 27 -24.06 14.92 -6.55
CA ASP A 27 -24.76 13.96 -5.71
C ASP A 27 -23.81 13.27 -4.72
N SER A 28 -24.34 12.94 -3.55
CA SER A 28 -23.72 12.14 -2.49
C SER A 28 -23.03 10.88 -3.02
N LYS A 29 -23.63 10.16 -4.00
CA LYS A 29 -23.02 8.97 -4.62
C LYS A 29 -21.79 9.30 -5.44
N SER A 30 -21.80 10.43 -6.14
CA SER A 30 -20.70 10.89 -7.00
C SER A 30 -19.51 11.41 -6.19
N MET A 31 -19.75 11.94 -4.99
CA MET A 31 -18.68 12.33 -4.05
C MET A 31 -17.79 11.15 -3.62
N LYS A 32 -18.26 9.90 -3.77
CA LYS A 32 -17.43 8.71 -3.55
C LYS A 32 -16.20 8.68 -4.46
N VAL A 33 -16.34 9.13 -5.70
CA VAL A 33 -15.24 9.14 -6.67
C VAL A 33 -14.13 10.10 -6.22
N VAL A 34 -14.52 11.29 -5.74
CA VAL A 34 -13.57 12.26 -5.18
C VAL A 34 -12.78 11.64 -4.02
N LYS A 35 -13.46 10.93 -3.11
CA LYS A 35 -12.82 10.24 -1.98
C LYS A 35 -11.87 9.12 -2.41
N LEU A 36 -12.27 8.33 -3.40
CA LEU A 36 -11.45 7.23 -3.93
C LEU A 36 -10.16 7.73 -4.58
N PHE A 37 -10.17 8.93 -5.17
CA PHE A 37 -8.97 9.53 -5.77
C PHE A 37 -8.19 10.42 -4.82
N SER A 38 -8.81 10.93 -3.75
CA SER A 38 -8.09 11.66 -2.70
C SER A 38 -7.27 10.73 -1.80
N GLU A 39 -7.71 9.49 -1.64
CA GLU A 39 -7.03 8.49 -0.80
C GLU A 39 -6.22 7.49 -1.63
N LEU A 40 -5.15 6.96 -1.05
CA LEU A 40 -4.43 5.83 -1.64
C LEU A 40 -5.28 4.56 -1.55
N PRO A 41 -5.44 3.81 -2.66
CA PRO A 41 -6.19 2.56 -2.63
C PRO A 41 -5.49 1.56 -1.72
N LEU A 42 -6.29 0.72 -1.04
CA LEU A 42 -5.80 -0.25 -0.05
C LEU A 42 -4.63 -1.10 -0.58
N ALA A 43 -4.74 -1.60 -1.81
CA ALA A 43 -3.71 -2.43 -2.44
C ALA A 43 -2.34 -1.75 -2.60
N LYS A 44 -2.30 -0.40 -2.67
CA LYS A 44 -1.05 0.36 -2.78
C LYS A 44 -0.48 0.75 -1.42
N LYS A 45 -1.16 0.44 -0.32
CA LYS A 45 -0.61 0.69 1.01
C LYS A 45 0.54 -0.29 1.25
N LYS A 46 1.64 0.23 1.80
CA LYS A 46 2.82 -0.57 2.12
C LYS A 46 2.49 -1.77 3.00
N GLU A 47 1.61 -1.56 3.97
CA GLU A 47 1.07 -2.62 4.84
C GLU A 47 0.45 -3.79 4.07
N THR A 48 -0.07 -3.58 2.86
CA THR A 48 -0.73 -4.61 2.07
C THR A 48 0.23 -5.35 1.15
N TYR A 49 1.06 -4.64 0.36
CA TYR A 49 1.94 -5.32 -0.59
C TYR A 49 3.26 -5.80 0.04
N ASP A 50 3.73 -5.17 1.10
CA ASP A 50 4.98 -5.49 1.81
C ASP A 50 4.71 -6.40 3.03
N TRP A 51 3.67 -7.23 2.94
CA TRP A 51 3.23 -8.08 4.05
C TRP A 51 4.23 -9.20 4.35
N TYR A 52 4.73 -9.86 3.30
CA TYR A 52 5.74 -10.92 3.42
C TYR A 52 7.10 -10.37 3.02
N PRO A 53 8.13 -10.53 3.87
CA PRO A 53 9.52 -10.25 3.47
C PRO A 53 9.92 -11.10 2.27
N ASP A 54 10.86 -10.61 1.48
CA ASP A 54 11.38 -11.35 0.32
C ASP A 54 12.28 -12.52 0.77
N HIS A 55 11.66 -13.67 1.03
CA HIS A 55 12.36 -14.89 1.45
C HIS A 55 13.33 -15.42 0.40
N HIS A 56 13.16 -15.11 -0.89
CA HIS A 56 14.10 -15.55 -1.93
C HIS A 56 15.45 -14.86 -1.79
N THR A 57 15.44 -13.57 -1.45
CA THR A 57 16.68 -12.83 -1.20
C THR A 57 17.44 -13.39 0.00
N TYR A 58 16.75 -13.61 1.13
CA TYR A 58 17.36 -14.16 2.33
C TYR A 58 17.87 -15.59 2.11
N SER A 59 17.06 -16.47 1.51
CA SER A 59 17.46 -17.85 1.25
C SER A 59 18.65 -17.92 0.28
N GLY A 60 18.64 -17.11 -0.78
CA GLY A 60 19.76 -17.01 -1.71
C GLY A 60 21.04 -16.52 -1.03
N LEU A 61 20.94 -15.45 -0.24
CA LEU A 61 22.05 -14.88 0.52
C LEU A 61 22.64 -15.90 1.51
N MET A 62 21.80 -16.56 2.32
CA MET A 62 22.30 -17.52 3.31
C MET A 62 22.94 -18.73 2.63
N ARG A 63 22.42 -19.16 1.48
CA ARG A 63 23.03 -20.23 0.68
C ARG A 63 24.40 -19.81 0.13
N THR A 64 24.56 -18.60 -0.40
CA THR A 64 25.87 -18.14 -0.88
C THR A 64 26.87 -18.00 0.27
N LEU A 65 26.45 -17.48 1.42
CA LEU A 65 27.29 -17.39 2.61
C LEU A 65 27.72 -18.76 3.13
N ARG A 66 26.85 -19.78 3.07
CA ARG A 66 27.19 -21.17 3.40
C ARG A 66 28.27 -21.72 2.47
N LEU A 67 28.12 -21.50 1.16
CA LEU A 67 29.11 -21.95 0.17
C LEU A 67 30.47 -21.26 0.33
N LEU A 68 30.47 -20.00 0.77
CA LEU A 68 31.69 -19.25 1.08
C LEU A 68 32.30 -19.62 2.44
N GLY A 69 31.63 -20.44 3.25
CA GLY A 69 32.08 -20.82 4.60
C GLY A 69 31.94 -19.71 5.64
N LEU A 70 31.21 -18.64 5.32
CA LEU A 70 30.97 -17.50 6.22
C LEU A 70 29.77 -17.71 7.13
N TYR A 71 28.86 -18.61 6.74
CA TYR A 71 27.66 -18.97 7.49
C TYR A 71 27.55 -20.48 7.60
N ARG A 72 27.11 -20.97 8.76
CA ARG A 72 26.83 -22.40 8.97
C ARG A 72 25.34 -22.61 9.15
N ASP A 73 24.76 -23.42 8.28
CA ASP A 73 23.36 -23.81 8.32
C ASP A 73 23.23 -25.24 8.84
N GLU A 74 22.98 -25.38 10.15
CA GLU A 74 22.87 -26.69 10.81
C GLU A 74 21.66 -27.50 10.32
N HIS A 75 20.58 -26.82 9.91
CA HIS A 75 19.39 -27.49 9.40
C HIS A 75 19.70 -28.17 8.07
N GLN A 76 20.36 -27.43 7.17
CA GLN A 76 20.75 -27.98 5.89
C GLN A 76 21.84 -29.06 6.02
N ASP A 77 22.80 -28.90 6.94
CA ASP A 77 23.81 -29.94 7.24
C ASP A 77 23.14 -31.26 7.67
N PHE A 78 22.12 -31.20 8.54
CA PHE A 78 21.36 -32.38 8.97
C PHE A 78 20.61 -33.05 7.81
N MET A 79 19.97 -32.26 6.94
CA MET A 79 19.25 -32.77 5.78
C MET A 79 20.18 -33.43 4.76
N ASP A 80 21.35 -32.84 4.53
CA ASP A 80 22.36 -33.37 3.61
C ASP A 80 22.95 -34.70 4.15
N GLU A 81 23.21 -34.79 5.46
CA GLU A 81 23.64 -36.03 6.13
C GLU A 81 22.54 -37.12 6.09
N ALA A 82 21.28 -36.75 6.34
CA ALA A 82 20.16 -37.67 6.25
C ALA A 82 19.96 -38.21 4.83
N ALA A 83 20.11 -37.36 3.82
CA ALA A 83 20.05 -37.75 2.41
C ALA A 83 21.21 -38.67 2.01
N LYS A 84 22.42 -38.45 2.56
CA LYS A 84 23.58 -39.30 2.31
C LYS A 84 23.49 -40.68 2.98
N LYS A 85 22.79 -40.77 4.11
CA LYS A 85 22.56 -42.03 4.84
C LYS A 85 21.41 -42.87 4.27
N LYS A 86 20.62 -42.30 3.38
CA LYS A 86 19.50 -42.96 2.70
C LYS A 86 19.99 -43.67 1.43
#